data_AF-A0A935FFM3-F1
#
_entry.id   AF-A0A935FFM3-F1
#
_cell.length_a   1.000
_cell.length_b   1.000
_cell.length_c   1.000
_cell.angle_alpha   90.00
_cell.angle_beta   90.00
_cell.angle_gamma   90.00
#
_symmetry.space_group_name_H-M   'P 1'
#
loop_
_entity.id
_entity.type
_entity.pdbx_description
1 polymer ?
#
loop_
_entity_poly.entity_id
_entity_poly.type
_entity_poly.pdbx_seq_one_letter_code
_entity_poly.pdbx_strand_id
1 'polypeptide(L)'
;MRKLMIALVFAFTAQLASAQFSFYSTSTDLLNKSNQEAFGHEEKTQLYHISFKDMILVHTIFDDENGGVSDAQIYQIVEMKEEADKVVFQAKSGVSGKTYEYRLFIPEGKDPSMVLVIAGEDYDLRYNGVISNLKTIKQ
;
A
#
# COMPACT_ATOMS: atom_id res chain seq x y z
N MET A 1 21.42 -33.57 8.93
CA MET A 1 20.64 -33.20 7.72
C MET A 1 19.22 -32.71 8.02
N ARG A 2 18.45 -33.35 8.92
CA ARG A 2 17.08 -32.88 9.29
C ARG A 2 16.98 -31.43 9.82
N LYS A 3 17.98 -30.94 10.56
CA LYS A 3 18.00 -29.55 11.06
C LYS A 3 18.20 -28.49 9.96
N LEU A 4 18.81 -28.87 8.83
CA LEU A 4 19.09 -27.96 7.72
C LEU A 4 17.83 -27.68 6.87
N MET A 5 16.93 -28.67 6.77
CA MET A 5 15.67 -28.50 6.03
C MET A 5 14.65 -27.63 6.76
N ILE A 6 14.62 -27.63 8.09
CA ILE A 6 13.71 -26.77 8.87
C ILE A 6 14.13 -25.29 8.75
N ALA A 7 15.45 -25.01 8.68
CA ALA A 7 15.95 -23.67 8.46
C ALA A 7 15.63 -23.13 7.05
N LEU A 8 15.60 -24.00 6.03
CA LEU A 8 15.33 -23.58 4.65
C LEU A 8 13.87 -23.17 4.42
N VAL A 9 12.92 -23.82 5.11
CA VAL A 9 11.48 -23.50 4.99
C VAL A 9 11.13 -22.18 5.69
N PHE A 10 11.82 -21.84 6.78
CA PHE A 10 11.63 -20.56 7.48
C PHE A 10 12.28 -19.35 6.78
N ALA A 11 13.23 -19.58 5.86
CA ALA A 11 13.91 -18.48 5.16
C ALA A 11 13.06 -17.84 4.05
N PHE A 12 12.04 -18.53 3.54
CA PHE A 12 11.21 -18.06 2.43
C PHE A 12 9.99 -17.23 2.85
N THR A 13 9.55 -17.29 4.11
CA THR A 13 8.36 -16.56 4.57
C THR A 13 8.66 -15.17 5.13
N ALA A 14 9.94 -14.78 5.25
CA ALA A 14 10.34 -13.52 5.88
C ALA A 14 10.62 -12.35 4.90
N GLN A 15 10.41 -12.54 3.59
CA GLN A 15 10.86 -11.56 2.60
C GLN A 15 9.95 -10.32 2.45
N LEU A 16 8.65 -10.41 2.75
CA LEU A 16 7.71 -9.30 2.59
C LEU A 16 7.71 -8.34 3.79
N ALA A 17 7.81 -8.85 5.02
CA ALA A 17 7.94 -8.03 6.23
C ALA A 17 9.19 -7.11 6.25
N SER A 18 10.20 -7.41 5.43
CA SER A 18 11.40 -6.56 5.27
C SER A 18 11.37 -5.66 4.02
N ALA A 19 10.27 -5.66 3.27
CA ALA A 19 10.18 -4.99 1.98
C ALA A 19 9.77 -3.51 2.11
N GLN A 20 10.31 -2.73 1.19
CA GLN A 20 9.93 -1.34 0.96
C GLN A 20 9.28 -1.25 -0.43
N PHE A 21 8.13 -0.58 -0.49
CA PHE A 21 7.36 -0.42 -1.71
C PHE A 21 7.21 1.05 -2.05
N SER A 22 7.24 1.36 -3.33
CA SER A 22 6.73 2.63 -3.85
C SER A 22 5.55 2.33 -4.75
N PHE A 23 4.38 2.84 -4.40
CA PHE A 23 3.18 2.75 -5.21
C PHE A 23 2.90 4.12 -5.82
N TYR A 24 3.03 4.23 -7.13
CA TYR A 24 2.76 5.45 -7.88
C TYR A 24 1.40 5.32 -8.56
N SER A 25 0.49 6.24 -8.26
CA SER A 25 -0.88 6.26 -8.77
C SER A 25 -1.13 7.51 -9.58
N THR A 26 -1.90 7.39 -10.67
CA THR A 26 -2.32 8.53 -11.51
C THR A 26 -3.81 8.77 -11.46
N SER A 27 -4.59 7.85 -10.89
CA SER A 27 -6.03 8.00 -10.74
C SER A 27 -6.59 7.16 -9.59
N THR A 28 -7.75 7.56 -9.11
CA THR A 28 -8.48 6.89 -8.03
C THR A 28 -9.90 6.56 -8.49
N ASP A 29 -10.33 5.32 -8.29
CA ASP A 29 -11.71 4.91 -8.48
C ASP A 29 -12.44 4.83 -7.14
N LEU A 30 -13.70 5.25 -7.13
CA LEU A 30 -14.63 4.99 -6.03
C LEU A 30 -15.30 3.65 -6.29
N LEU A 31 -15.05 2.69 -5.41
CA LEU A 31 -15.61 1.34 -5.49
C LEU A 31 -16.81 1.21 -4.58
N ASN A 32 -17.94 0.74 -5.10
CA ASN A 32 -19.09 0.40 -4.27
C ASN A 32 -18.77 -0.85 -3.46
N LYS A 33 -18.95 -0.81 -2.14
CA LYS A 33 -18.56 -1.94 -1.26
C LYS A 33 -19.32 -3.23 -1.53
N SER A 34 -20.58 -3.13 -1.96
CA SER A 34 -21.47 -4.28 -2.11
C SER A 34 -21.12 -5.15 -3.33
N ASN A 35 -20.70 -4.53 -4.44
CA ASN A 35 -20.43 -5.22 -5.70
C ASN A 35 -19.01 -5.01 -6.24
N GLN A 36 -18.20 -4.16 -5.59
CA GLN A 36 -16.83 -3.80 -5.97
C GLN A 36 -16.71 -3.15 -7.36
N GLU A 37 -17.81 -2.63 -7.90
CA GLU A 37 -17.82 -1.91 -9.17
C GLU A 37 -17.44 -0.44 -8.97
N ALA A 38 -16.66 0.10 -9.91
CA ALA A 38 -16.31 1.52 -9.92
C ALA A 38 -17.52 2.35 -10.38
N PHE A 39 -17.87 3.38 -9.61
CA PHE A 39 -18.96 4.30 -9.94
C PHE A 39 -18.52 5.77 -10.02
N GLY A 40 -17.27 6.06 -9.65
CA GLY A 40 -16.64 7.38 -9.75
C GLY A 40 -15.16 7.25 -10.06
N HIS A 41 -14.59 8.30 -10.66
CA HIS A 41 -13.21 8.35 -11.11
C HIS A 41 -12.64 9.76 -10.91
N GLU A 42 -11.42 9.85 -10.39
CA GLU A 42 -10.66 11.08 -10.23
C GLU A 42 -9.24 10.90 -10.75
N GLU A 43 -8.80 11.76 -11.66
CA GLU A 43 -7.39 11.84 -12.05
C GLU A 43 -6.62 12.60 -10.99
N LYS A 44 -5.58 11.96 -10.44
CA LYS A 44 -4.75 12.55 -9.39
C LYS A 44 -3.43 11.82 -9.26
N THR A 45 -2.34 12.55 -9.45
CA THR A 45 -0.99 11.99 -9.30
C THR A 45 -0.57 11.90 -7.84
N GLN A 46 -0.24 10.70 -7.39
CA GLN A 46 0.07 10.39 -5.99
C GLN A 46 1.18 9.36 -5.87
N LEU A 47 2.00 9.47 -4.84
CA LEU A 47 3.08 8.53 -4.54
C LEU A 47 3.01 8.08 -3.09
N TYR A 48 3.08 6.77 -2.88
CA TYR A 48 3.05 6.15 -1.57
C TYR A 48 4.35 5.36 -1.37
N HIS A 49 5.19 5.81 -0.44
CA HIS A 49 6.34 5.04 0.02
C HIS A 49 5.97 4.28 1.28
N ILE A 50 5.98 2.96 1.20
CA ILE A 50 5.57 2.07 2.28
C ILE A 50 6.80 1.29 2.75
N SER A 51 7.19 1.46 4.00
CA SER A 51 8.19 0.62 4.65
C SER A 51 7.53 -0.16 5.79
N PHE A 52 7.27 -1.44 5.56
CA PHE A 52 6.76 -2.33 6.61
C PHE A 52 7.81 -2.59 7.69
N LYS A 53 9.08 -2.63 7.30
CA LYS A 53 10.20 -2.76 8.25
C LYS A 53 10.27 -1.58 9.22
N ASP A 54 10.12 -0.36 8.70
CA ASP A 54 10.22 0.86 9.49
C ASP A 54 8.86 1.30 10.06
N MET A 55 7.79 0.57 9.73
CA MET A 55 6.40 0.83 10.13
C MET A 55 5.94 2.25 9.75
N ILE A 56 6.30 2.71 8.55
CA ILE A 56 6.00 4.06 8.05
C ILE A 56 5.38 3.98 6.66
N LEU A 57 4.38 4.82 6.42
CA LEU A 57 3.86 5.17 5.09
C LEU A 57 4.04 6.68 4.88
N VAL A 58 4.61 7.07 3.75
CA VAL A 58 4.66 8.47 3.29
C VAL A 58 3.79 8.58 2.05
N HIS A 59 2.83 9.51 2.07
CA HIS A 59 1.93 9.80 0.96
C HIS A 59 2.20 11.21 0.46
N THR A 60 2.52 11.34 -0.81
CA THR A 60 2.76 12.60 -1.49
C THR A 60 1.72 12.75 -2.59
N ILE A 61 1.08 13.91 -2.66
CA ILE A 61 0.15 14.30 -3.71
C ILE A 61 0.85 15.37 -4.55
N PHE A 62 0.80 15.21 -5.86
CA PHE A 62 1.37 16.18 -6.79
C PHE A 62 0.29 17.14 -7.29
N ASP A 63 0.72 18.34 -7.63
CA ASP A 63 -0.07 19.32 -8.38
C ASP A 63 0.14 19.04 -9.86
N ASP A 64 -0.91 18.64 -10.55
CA ASP A 64 -0.85 18.27 -11.97
C ASP A 64 -0.59 19.48 -12.90
N GLU A 65 -0.83 20.72 -12.44
CA GLU A 65 -0.64 21.93 -13.27
C GLU A 65 0.82 22.39 -13.32
N ASN A 66 1.55 22.28 -12.21
CA ASN A 66 2.93 22.80 -12.09
C ASN A 66 3.98 21.71 -11.79
N GLY A 67 3.57 20.46 -11.57
CA GLY A 67 4.44 19.33 -11.25
C GLY A 67 5.05 19.38 -9.84
N GLY A 68 4.61 20.33 -9.01
CA GLY A 68 5.03 20.48 -7.61
C GLY A 68 4.34 19.47 -6.68
N VAL A 69 4.74 19.47 -5.42
CA VAL A 69 4.04 18.74 -4.36
C VAL A 69 2.92 19.64 -3.83
N SER A 70 1.67 19.18 -3.94
CA SER A 70 0.51 19.89 -3.40
C SER A 70 0.31 19.58 -1.92
N ASP A 71 0.53 18.32 -1.52
CA ASP A 71 0.44 17.88 -0.13
C ASP A 71 1.36 16.68 0.14
N ALA A 72 1.80 16.52 1.38
CA ALA A 72 2.56 15.37 1.83
C ALA A 72 2.27 15.02 3.28
N GLN A 73 2.01 13.75 3.56
CA GLN A 73 1.68 13.28 4.88
C GLN A 73 2.42 11.99 5.25
N ILE A 74 2.86 11.92 6.51
CA ILE A 74 3.46 10.73 7.11
C ILE A 74 2.43 10.02 7.98
N TYR A 75 2.40 8.70 7.87
CA TYR A 75 1.56 7.80 8.64
C TYR A 75 2.44 6.75 9.33
N GLN A 76 2.05 6.39 10.55
CA GLN A 76 2.64 5.25 11.26
C GLN A 76 1.82 4.01 10.94
N ILE A 77 2.45 2.97 10.38
CA ILE A 77 1.82 1.65 10.28
C ILE A 77 1.75 1.07 11.68
N VAL A 78 0.56 0.66 12.12
CA VAL A 78 0.31 0.17 13.49
C VAL A 78 -0.02 -1.33 13.52
N GLU A 79 -0.50 -1.88 12.41
CA GLU A 79 -0.82 -3.28 12.27
C GLU A 79 -0.60 -3.70 10.81
N MET A 80 -0.13 -4.94 10.59
CA MET A 80 -0.01 -5.54 9.27
C MET A 80 -0.31 -7.03 9.32
N LYS A 81 -0.90 -7.54 8.24
CA LYS A 81 -1.22 -8.94 8.03
C LYS A 81 -0.98 -9.29 6.57
N GLU A 82 -0.16 -10.29 6.34
CA GLU A 82 0.02 -10.87 5.01
C GLU A 82 -1.08 -11.89 4.73
N GLU A 83 -1.70 -11.77 3.56
CA GLU A 83 -2.66 -12.73 3.01
C GLU A 83 -2.15 -13.24 1.66
N ALA A 84 -2.77 -14.29 1.10
CA ALA A 84 -2.23 -15.01 -0.05
C ALA A 84 -1.99 -14.13 -1.30
N ASP A 85 -2.76 -13.06 -1.48
CA ASP A 85 -2.76 -12.19 -2.65
C ASP A 85 -2.51 -10.70 -2.33
N LYS A 86 -2.38 -10.35 -1.05
CA LYS A 86 -2.30 -8.96 -0.60
C LYS A 86 -1.67 -8.80 0.77
N VAL A 87 -1.23 -7.58 1.06
CA VAL A 87 -0.86 -7.13 2.42
C VAL A 87 -1.95 -6.20 2.91
N VAL A 88 -2.55 -6.52 4.06
CA VAL A 88 -3.52 -5.65 4.75
C VAL A 88 -2.78 -4.94 5.87
N PHE A 89 -2.86 -3.62 5.94
CA PHE A 89 -2.19 -2.86 6.99
C PHE A 89 -3.00 -1.65 7.42
N GLN A 90 -2.85 -1.25 8.68
CA GLN A 90 -3.46 -0.06 9.24
C GLN A 90 -2.41 1.03 9.43
N ALA A 91 -2.70 2.25 8.97
CA ALA A 91 -1.80 3.38 9.11
C ALA A 91 -2.50 4.55 9.82
N LYS A 92 -1.90 5.01 10.91
CA LYS A 92 -2.36 6.15 11.70
C LYS A 92 -1.74 7.44 11.16
N SER A 93 -2.59 8.40 10.80
CA SER A 93 -2.17 9.72 10.36
C SER A 93 -1.42 10.48 11.45
N GLY A 94 -0.24 11.02 11.12
CA GLY A 94 0.47 11.95 11.99
C GLY A 94 -0.20 13.32 12.14
N VAL A 95 -1.12 13.67 11.24
CA VAL A 95 -1.82 14.96 11.23
C VAL A 95 -3.18 14.87 11.92
N SER A 96 -4.03 13.93 11.50
CA SER A 96 -5.40 13.81 12.02
C SER A 96 -5.54 12.85 13.20
N GLY A 97 -4.54 11.98 13.42
CA GLY A 97 -4.59 10.91 14.41
C GLY A 97 -5.56 9.76 14.07
N LYS A 98 -6.29 9.85 12.95
CA LYS A 98 -7.18 8.79 12.46
C LYS A 98 -6.38 7.62 11.89
N THR A 99 -6.92 6.41 12.03
CA THR A 99 -6.34 5.20 11.48
C THR A 99 -7.12 4.78 10.24
N TYR A 100 -6.39 4.39 9.20
CA TYR A 100 -6.92 4.02 7.90
C TYR A 100 -6.43 2.61 7.55
N GLU A 101 -7.30 1.76 7.02
CA GLU A 101 -6.93 0.42 6.54
C GLU A 101 -6.62 0.48 5.05
N TYR A 102 -5.45 -0.04 4.68
CA TYR A 102 -5.01 -0.20 3.31
C TYR A 102 -4.87 -1.68 2.97
N ARG A 103 -5.19 -2.01 1.72
CA ARG A 103 -5.03 -3.35 1.14
C ARG A 103 -4.19 -3.23 -0.12
N LEU A 104 -2.96 -3.72 -0.04
CA LEU A 104 -2.00 -3.70 -1.15
C LEU A 104 -2.00 -5.06 -1.85
N PHE A 105 -2.61 -5.13 -3.02
CA PHE A 105 -2.69 -6.34 -3.83
C PHE A 105 -1.45 -6.43 -4.73
N ILE A 106 -0.72 -7.54 -4.63
CA ILE A 106 0.48 -7.82 -5.45
C ILE A 106 0.30 -9.18 -6.15
N PRO A 107 -0.68 -9.31 -7.06
CA PRO A 107 -0.92 -10.54 -7.79
C PRO A 107 0.24 -10.87 -8.75
N GLU A 108 0.64 -12.15 -8.83
CA GLU A 108 1.60 -12.60 -9.83
C GLU A 108 1.04 -12.37 -11.25
N GLY A 109 1.79 -11.63 -12.09
CA GLY A 109 1.45 -11.43 -13.50
C GLY A 109 0.27 -10.50 -13.79
N LYS A 110 -0.21 -9.73 -12.80
CA LYS A 110 -1.19 -8.65 -12.99
C LYS A 110 -0.67 -7.34 -12.41
N ASP A 111 -1.29 -6.24 -12.82
CA ASP A 111 -0.94 -4.94 -12.27
C ASP A 111 -1.32 -4.87 -10.78
N PRO A 112 -0.39 -4.39 -9.94
CA PRO A 112 -0.63 -4.19 -8.52
C PRO A 112 -1.71 -3.13 -8.31
N SER A 113 -2.48 -3.26 -7.25
CA SER A 113 -3.46 -2.23 -6.88
C SER A 113 -3.46 -2.00 -5.38
N MET A 114 -3.83 -0.80 -4.97
CA MET A 114 -3.96 -0.46 -3.56
C MET A 114 -5.35 0.07 -3.30
N VAL A 115 -6.00 -0.43 -2.25
CA VAL A 115 -7.34 -0.01 -1.83
C VAL A 115 -7.26 0.59 -0.43
N LEU A 116 -7.80 1.80 -0.26
CA LEU A 116 -8.09 2.40 1.04
C LEU A 116 -9.53 2.08 1.42
N VAL A 117 -9.69 1.45 2.59
CA VAL A 117 -10.99 1.09 3.16
C VAL A 117 -11.50 2.22 4.04
N ILE A 118 -12.66 2.77 3.71
CA ILE A 118 -13.22 3.92 4.44
C ILE A 118 -14.31 3.44 5.39
N ALA A 119 -13.99 3.35 6.68
CA ALA A 119 -14.96 2.92 7.69
C ALA A 119 -16.16 3.89 7.78
N GLY A 120 -17.38 3.34 7.78
CA GLY A 120 -18.63 4.12 7.88
C GLY A 120 -19.21 4.60 6.55
N GLU A 121 -18.44 4.55 5.46
CA GLU A 121 -18.91 4.87 4.11
C GLU A 121 -19.38 3.62 3.34
N ASP A 122 -20.16 3.81 2.27
CA ASP A 122 -20.60 2.75 1.36
C ASP A 122 -19.63 2.49 0.19
N TYR A 123 -18.53 3.24 0.14
CA TYR A 123 -17.48 3.12 -0.86
C TYR A 123 -16.08 2.94 -0.25
N ASP A 124 -15.18 2.38 -1.05
CA ASP A 124 -13.74 2.33 -0.83
C ASP A 124 -13.03 3.05 -1.97
N LEU A 125 -11.75 3.38 -1.80
CA LEU A 125 -10.95 4.03 -2.85
C LEU A 125 -9.92 3.06 -3.40
N ARG A 126 -9.91 2.84 -4.72
CA ARG A 126 -8.85 2.10 -5.41
C ARG A 126 -7.90 3.05 -6.11
N TYR A 127 -6.64 3.03 -5.71
CA TYR A 127 -5.57 3.73 -6.38
C TYR A 127 -5.08 2.88 -7.56
N ASN A 128 -5.19 3.42 -8.76
CA ASN A 128 -4.74 2.78 -9.99
C ASN A 128 -3.32 3.25 -10.29
N GLY A 129 -2.40 2.32 -10.50
CA GLY A 129 -0.99 2.67 -10.56
C GLY A 129 -0.03 1.51 -10.75
N VAL A 130 1.25 1.81 -10.58
CA VAL A 130 2.35 0.85 -10.66
C VAL A 130 3.05 0.75 -9.31
N ILE A 131 3.49 -0.46 -8.97
CA ILE A 131 4.32 -0.70 -7.79
C ILE A 131 5.76 -0.93 -8.21
N SER A 132 6.68 -0.44 -7.40
CA SER A 132 8.08 -0.82 -7.45
C SER A 132 8.50 -1.38 -6.10
N ASN A 133 9.05 -2.59 -6.13
CA ASN A 133 9.75 -3.14 -4.98
C ASN A 133 11.11 -2.46 -4.93
N LEU A 134 11.31 -1.60 -3.94
CA LEU A 134 12.63 -1.05 -3.69
C LEU A 134 13.50 -2.19 -3.18
N LYS A 135 14.53 -2.55 -3.96
CA LYS A 135 15.57 -3.45 -3.47
C LYS A 135 16.20 -2.77 -2.26
N THR A 136 16.04 -3.37 -1.08
CA THR A 136 16.84 -2.99 0.08
C THR A 136 18.30 -3.18 -0.30
N ILE A 137 19.04 -2.07 -0.42
CA ILE A 137 20.50 -2.14 -0.50
C ILE A 137 20.92 -2.76 0.82
N LYS A 138 21.44 -3.98 0.79
CA LYS A 138 22.03 -4.60 1.98
C LYS A 138 23.22 -3.74 2.38
N GLN A 139 23.06 -2.98 3.47
CA GLN A 139 24.17 -2.33 4.16
C GLN A 139 24.90 -3.36 5.02
#